data_AF-A0A2M7Q7T3-F1
#
_entry.id   AF-A0A2M7Q7T3-F1
#
_cell.length_a   1.000
_cell.length_b   1.000
_cell.length_c   1.000
_cell.angle_alpha   90.00
_cell.angle_beta   90.00
_cell.angle_gamma   90.00
#
_symmetry.space_group_name_H-M   'P 1'
#
loop_
_entity.id
_entity.type
_entity.pdbx_description
1 polymer ?
#
loop_
_entity_poly.entity_id
_entity_poly.type
_entity_poly.pdbx_seq_one_letter_code
_entity_poly.pdbx_strand_id
1 'polypeptide(L)'
;MDKFNTNKGQSLIEVIIGMAVATILIGAAAATTVVVLRSNFDTKTAQIASSLASEYANNLQSLAYSDWQKVYTPPAGKGADSQFYLTASGTAFALVSGATTTVIEGKNFTRYFSIENTSRDSCGIGNITTNATTSCAAVGDSGIADDPSTQKIKVYVNWEGGRNLNKIQYLTRSQNKVFIQTDWSGGANQEFFSTSTNNTFINNKFASSTNINHSSLTGAIMISGAAGGGSSATGTIDSTYKYAWAGNLGWLNFGASGSNVIVSDAELTGYAWSENVGWISLNCSNNSYCGTVSYKVNNDGNGNLSGWAWNEVIGWISFDSATSGSSYSYQVIINSSTGDFSGWAWNDKIGWISFNCDQSGSGGSNTCGTIDYKVKTDWRP
;
A
#
# COMPACT_ATOMS: atom_id res chain seq x y z
N MET A 1 -51.53 -28.23 -79.83
CA MET A 1 -50.41 -28.32 -78.87
C MET A 1 -51.00 -28.20 -77.48
N ASP A 2 -51.26 -29.35 -76.86
CA ASP A 2 -51.82 -29.44 -75.51
C ASP A 2 -50.85 -28.85 -74.49
N LYS A 3 -51.35 -27.93 -73.66
CA LYS A 3 -50.75 -27.58 -72.37
C LYS A 3 -51.69 -28.10 -71.30
N PHE A 4 -51.54 -29.38 -70.95
CA PHE A 4 -52.16 -29.92 -69.73
C PHE A 4 -51.53 -29.24 -68.54
N ASN A 5 -52.28 -28.31 -67.94
CA ASN A 5 -51.90 -27.65 -66.71
C ASN A 5 -51.99 -28.68 -65.57
N THR A 6 -50.84 -29.23 -65.17
CA THR A 6 -50.73 -30.20 -64.08
C THR A 6 -50.81 -29.47 -62.75
N ASN A 7 -52.01 -29.03 -62.39
CA ASN A 7 -52.32 -28.62 -61.03
C ASN A 7 -52.25 -29.90 -60.16
N LYS A 8 -51.09 -30.15 -59.54
CA LYS A 8 -50.95 -31.22 -58.53
C LYS A 8 -51.89 -30.87 -57.38
N GLY A 9 -53.08 -31.47 -57.36
CA GLY A 9 -53.98 -31.38 -56.22
C GLY A 9 -53.29 -31.96 -54.99
N GLN A 10 -53.32 -31.24 -53.86
CA GLN A 10 -52.82 -31.78 -52.61
C GLN A 10 -53.68 -32.98 -52.21
N SER A 11 -53.02 -34.12 -51.95
CA SER A 11 -53.73 -35.30 -51.47
C SER A 11 -54.19 -35.07 -50.03
N LEU A 12 -55.39 -35.53 -49.68
CA LEU A 12 -55.95 -35.42 -48.32
C LEU A 12 -54.97 -35.96 -47.26
N ILE A 13 -54.18 -36.98 -47.60
CA ILE A 13 -53.17 -37.58 -46.72
C ILE A 13 -52.02 -36.61 -46.40
N GLU A 14 -51.64 -35.74 -47.35
CA GLU A 14 -50.54 -34.78 -47.20
C GLU A 14 -50.94 -33.65 -46.26
N VAL A 15 -52.20 -33.21 -46.33
CA VAL A 15 -52.78 -32.24 -45.39
C VAL A 15 -52.85 -32.83 -43.98
N ILE A 16 -53.29 -34.09 -43.85
CA ILE A 16 -53.36 -34.77 -42.54
C ILE A 16 -51.97 -34.95 -41.93
N ILE A 17 -50.97 -35.38 -42.71
CA ILE A 17 -49.59 -35.51 -42.24
C ILE A 17 -49.03 -34.14 -41.84
N GLY A 18 -49.24 -33.11 -42.66
CA GLY A 18 -48.81 -31.75 -42.34
C GLY A 18 -49.44 -31.22 -41.05
N MET A 19 -50.74 -31.47 -40.84
CA MET A 19 -51.43 -31.13 -39.60
C MET A 19 -50.89 -31.94 -38.41
N ALA A 20 -50.65 -33.24 -38.57
CA ALA A 20 -50.11 -34.08 -37.50
C ALA A 20 -48.69 -33.67 -37.08
N VAL A 21 -47.84 -33.33 -38.04
CA VAL A 21 -46.49 -32.82 -37.74
C VAL A 21 -46.58 -31.45 -37.08
N ALA A 22 -47.46 -30.56 -37.57
CA ALA A 22 -47.65 -29.23 -36.98
C ALA A 22 -48.14 -29.32 -35.53
N THR A 23 -49.10 -30.19 -35.21
CA THR A 23 -49.59 -30.35 -33.83
C THR A 23 -48.52 -30.90 -32.89
N ILE A 24 -47.71 -31.86 -33.35
CA ILE A 24 -46.59 -32.39 -32.56
C ILE A 24 -45.55 -31.28 -32.30
N LEU A 25 -45.18 -30.51 -33.31
CA LEU A 25 -44.19 -29.43 -33.18
C LEU A 25 -44.69 -28.29 -32.30
N ILE A 26 -45.93 -27.84 -32.48
CA ILE A 26 -46.53 -26.78 -31.65
C ILE A 26 -46.69 -27.27 -30.20
N GLY A 27 -47.14 -28.52 -30.00
CA GLY A 27 -47.25 -29.12 -28.68
C GLY A 27 -45.89 -29.21 -27.97
N ALA A 28 -44.85 -29.64 -28.67
CA ALA A 28 -43.49 -29.69 -28.14
C ALA A 28 -42.96 -28.29 -27.79
N ALA A 29 -43.14 -27.30 -28.68
CA ALA A 29 -42.68 -25.93 -28.45
C ALA A 29 -43.41 -25.24 -27.28
N ALA A 30 -44.71 -25.45 -27.13
CA ALA A 30 -45.47 -24.92 -26.01
C ALA A 30 -45.01 -25.55 -24.68
N ALA A 31 -44.84 -26.88 -24.65
CA ALA A 31 -44.36 -27.59 -23.47
C ALA A 31 -42.96 -27.13 -23.04
N THR A 32 -42.02 -27.01 -23.98
CA THR A 32 -40.66 -26.54 -23.69
C THR A 32 -40.65 -25.09 -23.19
N THR A 33 -41.44 -24.21 -23.82
CA THR A 33 -41.55 -22.80 -23.39
C THR A 33 -42.05 -22.69 -21.95
N VAL A 34 -43.07 -23.46 -21.57
CA VAL A 34 -43.60 -23.47 -20.20
C VAL A 34 -42.55 -23.94 -19.19
N VAL A 35 -41.78 -24.98 -19.52
CA VAL A 35 -40.70 -25.49 -18.66
C VAL A 35 -39.59 -24.44 -18.49
N VAL A 36 -39.18 -23.79 -19.58
CA VAL A 36 -38.15 -22.74 -19.54
C VAL A 36 -38.60 -21.53 -18.72
N LEU A 37 -39.84 -21.07 -18.91
CA LEU A 37 -40.38 -19.96 -18.13
C LEU A 37 -40.43 -20.29 -16.64
N ARG A 38 -40.91 -21.49 -16.28
CA ARG A 38 -40.94 -21.94 -14.88
C ARG A 38 -39.54 -22.00 -14.28
N SER A 39 -38.56 -22.54 -15.00
CA SER A 39 -37.16 -22.59 -14.59
C SER A 39 -36.57 -21.19 -14.38
N ASN A 40 -36.85 -20.25 -15.28
CA ASN A 40 -36.40 -18.86 -15.16
C ASN A 40 -37.03 -18.17 -13.94
N PHE A 41 -38.34 -18.34 -13.70
CA PHE A 41 -39.00 -17.78 -12.52
C PHE A 41 -38.46 -18.37 -11.22
N ASP A 42 -38.20 -19.67 -11.18
CA ASP A 42 -37.63 -20.34 -10.01
C ASP A 42 -36.19 -19.88 -9.74
N THR A 43 -35.38 -19.76 -10.80
CA THR A 43 -34.01 -19.22 -10.71
C THR A 43 -34.00 -17.79 -10.22
N LYS A 44 -34.88 -16.93 -10.77
CA LYS A 44 -35.03 -15.54 -10.32
C LYS A 44 -35.43 -15.45 -8.85
N THR A 45 -36.36 -16.30 -8.41
CA THR A 45 -36.80 -16.35 -7.00
C THR A 45 -35.66 -16.77 -6.07
N ALA A 46 -34.85 -17.76 -6.47
CA ALA A 46 -33.69 -18.20 -5.71
C ALA A 46 -32.58 -17.11 -5.66
N GLN A 47 -32.39 -16.35 -6.74
CA GLN A 47 -31.47 -15.21 -6.77
C GLN A 47 -31.92 -14.10 -5.81
N ILE A 48 -33.21 -13.77 -5.77
CA ILE A 48 -33.78 -12.82 -4.80
C ILE A 48 -33.53 -13.33 -3.37
N ALA A 49 -33.81 -14.61 -3.09
CA ALA A 49 -33.58 -15.19 -1.77
C ALA A 49 -32.10 -15.14 -1.35
N SER A 50 -31.18 -15.41 -2.27
CA SER A 50 -29.73 -15.33 -2.03
C SER A 50 -29.25 -13.90 -1.77
N SER A 51 -29.77 -12.93 -2.51
CA SER A 51 -29.50 -11.50 -2.30
C SER A 51 -29.97 -11.07 -0.92
N LEU A 52 -31.22 -11.42 -0.55
CA LEU A 52 -31.78 -11.15 0.76
C LEU A 52 -30.96 -11.78 1.90
N ALA A 53 -30.53 -13.03 1.74
CA ALA A 53 -29.68 -13.70 2.74
C ALA A 53 -28.34 -12.99 2.91
N SER A 54 -27.79 -12.44 1.82
CA SER A 54 -26.51 -11.72 1.83
C SER A 54 -26.63 -10.33 2.44
N GLU A 55 -27.70 -9.60 2.12
CA GLU A 55 -28.04 -8.35 2.78
C GLU A 55 -28.20 -8.56 4.30
N TYR A 56 -28.92 -9.61 4.70
CA TYR A 56 -29.12 -9.94 6.11
C TYR A 56 -27.81 -10.24 6.84
N ALA A 57 -26.93 -11.05 6.22
CA ALA A 57 -25.60 -11.35 6.73
C ALA A 57 -24.77 -10.07 6.97
N ASN A 58 -24.82 -9.11 6.04
CA ASN A 58 -24.13 -7.83 6.18
C ASN A 58 -24.72 -6.97 7.31
N ASN A 59 -26.04 -6.92 7.45
CA ASN A 59 -26.69 -6.19 8.54
C ASN A 59 -26.37 -6.80 9.90
N LEU A 60 -26.25 -8.13 9.98
CA LEU A 60 -25.81 -8.84 11.18
C LEU A 60 -24.36 -8.54 11.53
N GLN A 61 -23.48 -8.45 10.53
CA GLN A 61 -22.10 -8.01 10.73
C GLN A 61 -22.04 -6.59 11.30
N SER A 62 -22.87 -5.67 10.78
CA SER A 62 -22.99 -4.30 11.30
C SER A 62 -23.49 -4.27 12.75
N LEU A 63 -24.51 -5.08 13.07
CA LEU A 63 -25.00 -5.22 14.45
C LEU A 63 -23.88 -5.69 15.39
N ALA A 64 -23.14 -6.73 14.99
CA ALA A 64 -22.04 -7.28 15.77
C ALA A 64 -20.91 -6.27 16.04
N TYR A 65 -20.61 -5.40 15.07
CA TYR A 65 -19.66 -4.30 15.26
C TYR A 65 -20.17 -3.20 16.17
N SER A 66 -21.48 -2.90 16.12
CA SER A 66 -22.07 -1.85 16.96
C SER A 66 -22.20 -2.26 18.42
N ASP A 67 -22.65 -3.48 18.68
CA ASP A 67 -22.91 -4.00 20.02
C ASP A 67 -22.90 -5.53 20.00
N TRP A 68 -21.72 -6.10 20.29
CA TRP A 68 -21.52 -7.54 20.34
C TRP A 68 -22.45 -8.23 21.35
N GLN A 69 -22.82 -7.54 22.43
CA GLN A 69 -23.62 -8.14 23.49
C GLN A 69 -25.01 -8.54 23.01
N LYS A 70 -25.58 -7.82 22.02
CA LYS A 70 -26.86 -8.19 21.40
C LYS A 70 -26.80 -9.54 20.69
N VAL A 71 -25.65 -9.89 20.11
CA VAL A 71 -25.44 -11.20 19.45
C VAL A 71 -25.06 -12.27 20.48
N TYR A 72 -24.25 -11.92 21.48
CA TYR A 72 -23.76 -12.86 22.47
C TYR A 72 -24.80 -13.22 23.56
N THR A 73 -25.73 -12.34 23.89
CA THR A 73 -26.85 -12.64 24.81
C THR A 73 -28.16 -12.18 24.17
N PRO A 74 -28.68 -12.94 23.20
CA PRO A 74 -29.94 -12.59 22.54
C PRO A 74 -31.14 -12.80 23.47
N PRO A 75 -32.27 -12.12 23.24
CA PRO A 75 -33.38 -12.03 24.19
C PRO A 75 -34.10 -13.36 24.50
N ALA A 76 -34.00 -14.37 23.62
CA ALA A 76 -34.65 -15.68 23.80
C ALA A 76 -33.66 -16.85 23.91
N GLY A 77 -32.40 -16.57 24.26
CA GLY A 77 -31.35 -17.59 24.33
C GLY A 77 -30.84 -18.07 22.97
N LYS A 78 -29.79 -18.89 22.99
CA LYS A 78 -29.11 -19.41 21.78
C LYS A 78 -29.54 -20.83 21.48
N GLY A 79 -29.31 -21.27 20.24
CA GLY A 79 -29.49 -22.64 19.80
C GLY A 79 -29.83 -22.74 18.31
N ALA A 80 -29.75 -23.95 17.77
CA ALA A 80 -30.06 -24.22 16.37
C ALA A 80 -31.51 -23.84 15.99
N ASP A 81 -32.43 -23.97 16.95
CA ASP A 81 -33.86 -23.66 16.79
C ASP A 81 -34.21 -22.22 17.17
N SER A 82 -33.24 -21.42 17.59
CA SER A 82 -33.48 -20.00 17.91
C SER A 82 -33.88 -19.24 16.64
N GLN A 83 -34.86 -18.35 16.78
CA GLN A 83 -35.36 -17.54 15.67
C GLN A 83 -35.32 -16.08 16.05
N PHE A 84 -34.54 -15.31 15.31
CA PHE A 84 -34.45 -13.87 15.43
C PHE A 84 -34.57 -13.19 14.08
N TYR A 85 -34.98 -11.93 14.11
CA TYR A 85 -34.95 -11.03 12.97
C TYR A 85 -34.52 -9.63 13.43
N LEU A 86 -33.94 -8.88 12.50
CA LEU A 86 -33.56 -7.48 12.67
C LEU A 86 -34.72 -6.57 12.27
N THR A 87 -34.98 -5.57 13.11
CA THR A 87 -35.86 -4.44 12.80
C THR A 87 -35.10 -3.12 12.94
N ALA A 88 -35.46 -2.12 12.15
CA ALA A 88 -34.89 -0.78 12.32
C ALA A 88 -35.41 -0.15 13.61
N SER A 89 -34.50 0.45 14.39
CA SER A 89 -34.80 1.16 15.63
C SER A 89 -33.98 2.45 15.64
N GLY A 90 -34.54 3.51 15.05
CA GLY A 90 -33.83 4.77 14.84
C GLY A 90 -32.68 4.60 13.84
N THR A 91 -31.45 4.88 14.27
CA THR A 91 -30.23 4.74 13.46
C THR A 91 -29.54 3.38 13.59
N ALA A 92 -30.11 2.44 14.37
CA ALA A 92 -29.53 1.13 14.65
C ALA A 92 -30.51 -0.01 14.35
N PHE A 93 -29.97 -1.24 14.32
CA PHE A 93 -30.79 -2.45 14.30
C PHE A 93 -31.11 -2.92 15.72
N ALA A 94 -32.35 -3.34 15.92
CA ALA A 94 -32.80 -4.07 17.10
C ALA A 94 -33.03 -5.54 16.74
N LEU A 95 -32.63 -6.42 17.67
CA LEU A 95 -32.81 -7.87 17.57
C LEU A 95 -34.15 -8.25 18.22
N VAL A 96 -35.02 -8.91 17.46
CA VAL A 96 -36.35 -9.34 17.93
C VAL A 96 -36.52 -10.83 17.68
N SER A 97 -37.17 -11.54 18.59
CA SER A 97 -37.49 -12.96 18.44
C SER A 97 -38.59 -13.19 17.41
N GLY A 98 -38.44 -14.23 16.59
CA GLY A 98 -39.38 -14.63 15.55
C GLY A 98 -38.81 -14.45 14.14
N ALA A 99 -39.70 -14.18 13.19
CA ALA A 99 -39.38 -14.03 11.77
C ALA A 99 -40.09 -12.81 11.18
N THR A 100 -39.55 -12.29 10.07
CA THR A 100 -40.16 -11.20 9.30
C THR A 100 -40.48 -11.65 7.88
N THR A 101 -41.59 -11.17 7.32
CA THR A 101 -42.01 -11.51 5.95
C THR A 101 -42.11 -10.24 5.12
N THR A 102 -41.55 -10.26 3.91
CA THR A 102 -41.71 -9.18 2.93
C THR A 102 -42.17 -9.72 1.58
N VAL A 103 -43.02 -8.96 0.91
CA VAL A 103 -43.50 -9.26 -0.43
C VAL A 103 -42.56 -8.66 -1.45
N ILE A 104 -42.00 -9.48 -2.34
CA ILE A 104 -41.18 -9.02 -3.47
C ILE A 104 -41.71 -9.72 -4.73
N GLU A 105 -42.08 -8.92 -5.73
CA GLU A 105 -42.68 -9.41 -6.98
C GLU A 105 -43.88 -10.34 -6.76
N GLY A 106 -44.73 -10.01 -5.78
CA GLY A 106 -45.93 -10.78 -5.44
C GLY A 106 -45.67 -12.08 -4.68
N LYS A 107 -44.42 -12.38 -4.31
CA LYS A 107 -44.05 -13.57 -3.51
C LYS A 107 -43.66 -13.18 -2.09
N ASN A 108 -44.11 -13.99 -1.13
CA ASN A 108 -43.74 -13.83 0.28
C ASN A 108 -42.38 -14.46 0.56
N PHE A 109 -41.46 -13.67 1.10
CA PHE A 109 -40.17 -14.13 1.62
C PHE A 109 -40.13 -13.94 3.13
N THR A 110 -40.10 -15.05 3.87
CA THR A 110 -39.97 -15.08 5.33
C THR A 110 -38.52 -15.29 5.72
N ARG A 111 -37.98 -14.42 6.55
CA ARG A 111 -36.58 -14.39 6.97
C ARG A 111 -36.44 -14.42 8.48
N TYR A 112 -35.48 -15.21 8.95
CA TYR A 112 -35.03 -15.23 10.33
C TYR A 112 -33.61 -15.81 10.37
N PHE A 113 -32.99 -15.82 11.54
CA PHE A 113 -31.71 -16.48 11.75
C PHE A 113 -31.63 -17.10 13.14
N SER A 114 -30.77 -18.11 13.25
CA SER A 114 -30.40 -18.72 14.52
C SER A 114 -29.00 -18.27 14.94
N ILE A 115 -28.76 -18.22 16.25
CA ILE A 115 -27.46 -17.94 16.85
C ILE A 115 -27.03 -19.16 17.66
N GLU A 116 -25.86 -19.71 17.35
CA GLU A 116 -25.27 -20.85 18.03
C GLU A 116 -23.89 -20.49 18.59
N ASN A 117 -23.59 -21.00 19.79
CA ASN A 117 -22.24 -20.99 20.32
C ASN A 117 -21.31 -21.81 19.41
N THR A 118 -20.03 -21.43 19.38
CA THR A 118 -19.02 -22.10 18.56
C THR A 118 -17.89 -22.55 19.48
N SER A 119 -17.41 -23.78 19.31
CA SER A 119 -16.26 -24.28 20.06
C SER A 119 -15.02 -24.39 19.17
N ARG A 120 -13.83 -24.38 19.78
CA ARG A 120 -12.55 -24.58 19.09
C ARG A 120 -11.88 -25.88 19.51
N ASP A 121 -11.12 -26.50 18.61
CA ASP A 121 -10.35 -27.72 18.86
C ASP A 121 -9.15 -27.55 19.80
N SER A 122 -8.84 -26.31 20.16
CA SER A 122 -7.88 -25.95 21.21
C SER A 122 -8.42 -24.75 22.02
N CYS A 123 -8.01 -24.65 23.27
CA CYS A 123 -8.55 -23.66 24.20
C CYS A 123 -8.15 -22.23 23.79
N GLY A 124 -9.11 -21.44 23.30
CA GLY A 124 -8.89 -20.04 22.92
C GLY A 124 -8.07 -19.82 21.64
N ILE A 125 -7.60 -20.90 21.00
CA ILE A 125 -6.88 -20.91 19.72
C ILE A 125 -7.38 -22.06 18.85
N GLY A 126 -6.82 -22.27 17.65
CA GLY A 126 -7.19 -23.42 16.81
C GLY A 126 -8.45 -23.22 15.97
N ASN A 127 -8.93 -24.30 15.35
CA ASN A 127 -10.01 -24.29 14.37
C ASN A 127 -11.37 -24.49 15.03
N ILE A 128 -12.42 -23.99 14.37
CA ILE A 128 -13.80 -24.23 14.78
C ILE A 128 -14.11 -25.73 14.67
N THR A 129 -14.69 -26.30 15.71
CA THR A 129 -15.07 -27.71 15.78
C THR A 129 -16.55 -27.89 16.13
N THR A 130 -17.11 -29.02 15.70
CA THR A 130 -18.48 -29.47 16.04
C THR A 130 -18.51 -30.34 17.29
N ASN A 131 -17.35 -30.65 17.87
CA ASN A 131 -17.26 -31.48 19.06
C ASN A 131 -17.79 -30.72 20.29
N ALA A 132 -18.30 -31.49 21.27
CA ALA A 132 -18.82 -30.92 22.51
C ALA A 132 -17.70 -30.26 23.33
N THR A 133 -18.06 -29.19 24.04
CA THR A 133 -17.16 -28.43 24.91
C THR A 133 -16.64 -29.28 26.08
N THR A 134 -15.34 -29.22 26.35
CA THR A 134 -14.66 -29.70 27.54
C THR A 134 -14.13 -28.53 28.38
N SER A 135 -13.68 -28.79 29.61
CA SER A 135 -13.07 -27.77 30.46
C SER A 135 -11.64 -27.48 30.03
N CYS A 136 -11.27 -26.20 29.98
CA CYS A 136 -9.91 -25.73 29.74
C CYS A 136 -9.28 -25.21 31.03
N ALA A 137 -8.01 -25.56 31.28
CA ALA A 137 -7.25 -25.02 32.40
C ALA A 137 -6.51 -23.74 31.99
N ALA A 138 -5.99 -23.68 30.75
CA ALA A 138 -5.29 -22.55 30.18
C ALA A 138 -5.57 -22.38 28.67
N VAL A 139 -5.21 -21.20 28.13
CA VAL A 139 -5.23 -20.95 26.68
C VAL A 139 -4.13 -21.76 26.00
N GLY A 140 -4.47 -22.45 24.91
CA GLY A 140 -3.55 -23.31 24.16
C GLY A 140 -3.57 -24.79 24.56
N ASP A 141 -4.33 -25.17 25.59
CA ASP A 141 -4.56 -26.57 25.92
C ASP A 141 -5.26 -27.31 24.77
N SER A 142 -5.08 -28.63 24.70
CA SER A 142 -5.76 -29.52 23.75
C SER A 142 -7.24 -29.76 24.05
N GLY A 143 -7.80 -29.06 25.05
CA GLY A 143 -9.22 -29.08 25.38
C GLY A 143 -10.04 -28.32 24.33
N ILE A 144 -11.32 -28.69 24.22
CA ILE A 144 -12.28 -28.03 23.35
C ILE A 144 -13.04 -27.00 24.18
N ALA A 145 -12.83 -25.71 24.00
CA ALA A 145 -13.58 -24.68 24.72
C ALA A 145 -14.63 -24.00 23.83
N ASP A 146 -15.69 -23.49 24.47
CA ASP A 146 -16.54 -22.45 23.88
C ASP A 146 -15.68 -21.22 23.52
N ASP A 147 -15.98 -20.59 22.40
CA ASP A 147 -15.38 -19.33 21.98
C ASP A 147 -16.41 -18.19 22.15
N PRO A 148 -16.39 -17.47 23.29
CA PRO A 148 -17.29 -16.33 23.51
C PRO A 148 -17.12 -15.19 22.49
N SER A 149 -16.00 -15.17 21.75
CA SER A 149 -15.68 -14.13 20.78
C SER A 149 -16.18 -14.47 19.38
N THR A 150 -16.64 -15.70 19.13
CA THR A 150 -17.17 -16.13 17.82
C THR A 150 -18.54 -16.80 17.99
N GLN A 151 -19.49 -16.46 17.13
CA GLN A 151 -20.83 -17.06 17.11
C GLN A 151 -21.17 -17.51 15.70
N LYS A 152 -21.83 -18.67 15.59
CA LYS A 152 -22.30 -19.20 14.32
C LYS A 152 -23.71 -18.69 14.09
N ILE A 153 -23.90 -18.04 12.95
CA ILE A 153 -25.19 -17.53 12.52
C ILE A 153 -25.65 -18.31 11.30
N LYS A 154 -26.89 -18.78 11.34
CA LYS A 154 -27.53 -19.40 10.18
C LYS A 154 -28.76 -18.61 9.79
N VAL A 155 -28.68 -17.92 8.66
CA VAL A 155 -29.77 -17.14 8.07
C VAL A 155 -30.65 -18.08 7.26
N TYR A 156 -31.95 -17.96 7.43
CA TYR A 156 -32.98 -18.71 6.71
C TYR A 156 -33.82 -17.74 5.88
N VAL A 157 -34.03 -18.07 4.61
CA VAL A 157 -34.95 -17.38 3.72
C VAL A 157 -35.90 -18.41 3.14
N ASN A 158 -37.17 -18.35 3.53
CA ASN A 158 -38.22 -19.26 3.12
C ASN A 158 -39.19 -18.57 2.17
N TRP A 159 -39.65 -19.26 1.14
CA TRP A 159 -40.67 -18.78 0.21
C TRP A 159 -41.65 -19.90 -0.17
N GLU A 160 -42.64 -19.56 -0.99
CA GLU A 160 -43.75 -20.44 -1.35
C GLU A 160 -43.33 -21.84 -1.85
N GLY A 161 -44.12 -22.84 -1.44
CA GLY A 161 -43.90 -24.24 -1.75
C GLY A 161 -42.95 -24.97 -0.79
N GLY A 162 -42.72 -24.44 0.42
CA GLY A 162 -41.81 -25.03 1.41
C GLY A 162 -40.33 -24.90 1.03
N ARG A 163 -40.03 -24.06 0.04
CA ARG A 163 -38.68 -23.86 -0.45
C ARG A 163 -37.93 -22.92 0.47
N ASN A 164 -36.66 -23.24 0.71
CA ASN A 164 -35.80 -22.48 1.60
C ASN A 164 -34.38 -22.36 1.04
N LEU A 165 -33.71 -21.31 1.47
CA LEU A 165 -32.29 -21.09 1.30
C LEU A 165 -31.71 -20.79 2.67
N ASN A 166 -30.58 -21.41 2.99
CA ASN A 166 -29.85 -21.12 4.21
C ASN A 166 -28.44 -20.61 3.89
N LYS A 167 -27.94 -19.69 4.71
CA LYS A 167 -26.59 -19.15 4.62
C LYS A 167 -25.96 -19.17 6.01
N ILE A 168 -24.81 -19.83 6.14
CA ILE A 168 -24.04 -19.88 7.39
C ILE A 168 -22.95 -18.82 7.33
N GLN A 169 -22.79 -18.09 8.43
CA GLN A 169 -21.70 -17.14 8.65
C GLN A 169 -21.20 -17.28 10.09
N TYR A 170 -19.90 -17.17 10.28
CA TYR A 170 -19.32 -16.99 11.60
C TYR A 170 -19.07 -15.50 11.83
N LEU A 171 -19.64 -14.97 12.90
CA LEU A 171 -19.37 -13.61 13.35
C LEU A 171 -18.33 -13.70 14.45
N THR A 172 -17.23 -12.97 14.31
CA THR A 172 -16.20 -12.85 15.35
C THR A 172 -16.12 -11.39 15.75
N ARG A 173 -16.16 -11.11 17.05
CA ARG A 173 -15.91 -9.75 17.54
C ARG A 173 -14.45 -9.39 17.30
N SER A 174 -14.23 -8.22 16.74
CA SER A 174 -12.92 -7.60 16.67
C SER A 174 -13.03 -6.20 17.23
N GLN A 175 -11.96 -5.75 17.88
CA GLN A 175 -11.83 -4.37 18.33
C GLN A 175 -10.57 -3.80 17.69
N ASN A 176 -10.72 -2.65 17.03
CA ASN A 176 -9.56 -1.88 16.62
C ASN A 176 -8.95 -1.23 17.85
N LYS A 177 -7.69 -1.55 18.15
CA LYS A 177 -6.88 -0.78 19.09
C LYS A 177 -5.95 0.10 18.29
N VAL A 178 -6.12 1.41 18.39
CA VAL A 178 -5.16 2.38 17.88
C VAL A 178 -4.17 2.65 19.00
N PHE A 179 -2.89 2.44 18.73
CA PHE A 179 -1.80 2.81 19.61
C PHE A 179 -0.94 3.85 18.91
N ILE A 180 -0.59 4.90 19.65
CA ILE A 180 0.35 5.92 19.20
C ILE A 180 1.61 5.76 20.03
N GLN A 181 2.70 5.33 19.40
CA GLN A 181 4.00 5.25 20.03
C GLN A 181 4.73 6.57 19.84
N THR A 182 4.98 7.28 20.94
CA THR A 182 5.78 8.53 20.95
C THR A 182 7.05 8.40 21.78
N ASP A 183 7.26 7.24 22.42
CA ASP A 183 8.41 6.94 23.26
C ASP A 183 9.03 5.61 22.83
N TRP A 184 10.36 5.62 22.70
CA TRP A 184 11.20 4.48 22.32
C TRP A 184 12.27 4.15 23.38
N SER A 185 12.19 4.76 24.56
CA SER A 185 13.18 4.60 25.64
C SER A 185 13.26 3.17 26.21
N GLY A 186 12.28 2.32 25.93
CA GLY A 186 12.27 0.92 26.35
C GLY A 186 13.28 0.02 25.63
N GLY A 187 13.81 0.49 24.48
CA GLY A 187 14.84 -0.21 23.72
C GLY A 187 14.35 -1.40 22.89
N ALA A 188 15.31 -2.16 22.36
CA ALA A 188 15.08 -3.28 21.46
C ALA A 188 14.55 -4.55 22.18
N ASN A 189 14.25 -5.59 21.39
CA ASN A 189 13.83 -6.95 21.79
C ASN A 189 12.33 -7.13 22.10
N GLN A 190 11.46 -6.44 21.38
CA GLN A 190 10.04 -6.79 21.28
C GLN A 190 9.65 -7.07 19.83
N GLU A 191 9.71 -8.34 19.44
CA GLU A 191 9.36 -8.79 18.08
C GLU A 191 7.85 -8.79 17.80
N PHE A 192 7.05 -9.00 18.84
CA PHE A 192 5.61 -9.15 18.71
C PHE A 192 4.87 -8.38 19.80
N PHE A 193 3.78 -7.74 19.42
CA PHE A 193 2.77 -7.28 20.35
C PHE A 193 1.87 -8.48 20.68
N SER A 194 2.09 -9.14 21.82
CA SER A 194 1.22 -10.25 22.24
C SER A 194 -0.06 -9.74 22.88
N THR A 195 -1.17 -10.37 22.50
CA THR A 195 -2.49 -10.22 23.12
C THR A 195 -2.91 -11.44 23.94
N SER A 196 -2.07 -12.49 24.02
CA SER A 196 -2.48 -13.81 24.54
C SER A 196 -2.66 -13.88 26.06
N THR A 197 -2.51 -12.77 26.80
CA THR A 197 -2.68 -12.74 28.25
C THR A 197 -3.34 -11.45 28.76
N ASN A 198 -4.40 -10.91 28.13
CA ASN A 198 -5.17 -9.75 28.63
C ASN A 198 -4.38 -8.45 28.96
N ASN A 199 -3.06 -8.46 28.82
CA ASN A 199 -2.16 -7.33 28.89
C ASN A 199 -1.60 -7.16 27.48
N THR A 200 -2.26 -6.31 26.70
CA THR A 200 -1.55 -5.61 25.64
C THR A 200 -0.40 -4.87 26.31
N PHE A 201 0.82 -5.43 26.33
CA PHE A 201 2.02 -4.69 26.71
C PHE A 201 2.39 -3.77 25.55
N ILE A 202 1.49 -2.84 25.27
CA ILE A 202 1.83 -1.59 24.60
C ILE A 202 2.83 -0.93 25.54
N ASN A 203 4.05 -0.80 25.06
CA ASN A 203 5.14 -0.21 25.81
C ASN A 203 5.92 0.72 24.86
N ASN A 204 7.11 1.11 25.29
CA ASN A 204 8.02 1.99 24.57
C ASN A 204 9.21 1.22 23.94
N LYS A 205 9.04 -0.06 23.61
CA LYS A 205 10.06 -0.92 22.98
C LYS A 205 9.82 -1.08 21.48
N PHE A 206 10.80 -1.64 20.80
CA PHE A 206 10.75 -1.98 19.38
C PHE A 206 11.39 -3.35 19.11
N ALA A 207 11.23 -3.86 17.88
CA ALA A 207 11.86 -5.11 17.42
C ALA A 207 13.38 -5.05 17.54
N SER A 208 14.03 -6.21 17.55
CA SER A 208 15.49 -6.30 17.58
C SER A 208 16.09 -5.53 16.41
N SER A 209 17.04 -4.64 16.72
CA SER A 209 17.77 -3.86 15.74
C SER A 209 19.13 -3.50 16.28
N THR A 210 20.13 -3.52 15.40
CA THR A 210 21.52 -3.20 15.71
C THR A 210 21.85 -1.72 15.44
N ASN A 211 21.02 -1.04 14.64
CA ASN A 211 21.32 0.28 14.07
C ASN A 211 20.30 1.32 14.52
N ILE A 212 19.75 1.16 15.73
CA ILE A 212 18.85 2.15 16.33
C ILE A 212 19.46 2.69 17.62
N ASN A 213 19.66 3.99 17.65
CA ASN A 213 19.95 4.75 18.85
C ASN A 213 18.64 5.24 19.47
N HIS A 214 18.32 4.70 20.64
CA HIS A 214 17.16 5.06 21.45
C HIS A 214 17.56 5.59 22.83
N SER A 215 18.86 5.68 23.12
CA SER A 215 19.41 6.03 24.42
C SER A 215 19.98 7.44 24.46
N SER A 216 20.40 8.00 23.33
CA SER A 216 21.00 9.35 23.27
C SER A 216 19.98 10.50 23.31
N LEU A 217 18.74 10.25 22.93
CA LEU A 217 17.63 11.19 23.08
C LEU A 217 16.43 10.44 23.66
N THR A 218 15.98 10.82 24.86
CA THR A 218 14.86 10.17 25.53
C THR A 218 13.60 10.24 24.66
N GLY A 219 13.00 9.09 24.40
CA GLY A 219 11.77 8.99 23.63
C GLY A 219 11.92 9.08 22.11
N ALA A 220 13.14 9.25 21.58
CA ALA A 220 13.37 9.28 20.14
C ALA A 220 13.88 7.94 19.60
N ILE A 221 13.53 7.65 18.35
CA ILE A 221 14.14 6.58 17.55
C ILE A 221 15.05 7.24 16.52
N MET A 222 16.34 6.99 16.60
CA MET A 222 17.32 7.47 15.63
C MET A 222 18.03 6.29 15.01
N ILE A 223 18.37 6.35 13.72
CA ILE A 223 19.22 5.32 13.11
C ILE A 223 20.67 5.61 13.53
N SER A 224 21.26 4.77 14.37
CA SER A 224 22.71 4.81 14.63
C SER A 224 23.41 4.34 13.35
N GLY A 225 23.99 5.29 12.62
CA GLY A 225 24.59 5.03 11.31
C GLY A 225 23.99 5.85 10.16
N ALA A 226 23.07 6.79 10.41
CA ALA A 226 22.78 7.88 9.46
C ALA A 226 23.90 8.95 9.44
N ALA A 227 25.14 8.49 9.57
CA ALA A 227 26.35 9.22 9.25
C ALA A 227 27.07 8.37 8.20
N GLY A 228 27.29 8.95 7.02
CA GLY A 228 27.83 8.32 5.82
C GLY A 228 28.93 7.30 6.10
N GLY A 229 28.71 6.07 5.64
CA GLY A 229 29.60 4.94 5.85
C GLY A 229 29.05 3.65 5.25
N GLY A 230 28.28 3.76 4.17
CA GLY A 230 28.14 2.69 3.18
C GLY A 230 28.72 3.25 1.90
N SER A 231 29.43 2.43 1.13
CA SER A 231 29.75 2.70 -0.26
C SER A 231 28.42 2.89 -1.02
N SER A 232 27.88 4.10 -0.96
CA SER A 232 26.74 4.48 -1.76
C SER A 232 27.32 4.93 -3.07
N ALA A 233 26.96 4.26 -4.16
CA ALA A 233 27.28 4.68 -5.52
C ALA A 233 26.83 6.13 -5.82
N THR A 234 26.09 6.76 -4.91
CA THR A 234 25.61 8.15 -4.89
C THR A 234 25.56 8.72 -3.45
N GLY A 235 26.01 9.95 -3.24
CA GLY A 235 25.83 10.74 -2.01
C GLY A 235 25.34 12.17 -2.27
N THR A 236 25.04 12.90 -1.21
CA THR A 236 24.49 14.27 -1.19
C THR A 236 25.42 15.23 -0.46
N ILE A 237 25.13 16.54 -0.53
CA ILE A 237 25.94 17.60 0.11
C ILE A 237 25.49 17.86 1.56
N ASP A 238 26.47 18.03 2.45
CA ASP A 238 26.28 18.34 3.87
C ASP A 238 25.50 19.65 4.06
N SER A 239 24.48 19.63 4.90
CA SER A 239 23.61 20.79 5.12
C SER A 239 24.30 22.01 5.77
N THR A 240 25.43 21.79 6.44
CA THR A 240 26.28 22.81 7.07
C THR A 240 27.42 23.22 6.13
N TYR A 241 28.17 22.24 5.63
CA TYR A 241 29.34 22.44 4.77
C TYR A 241 28.99 22.30 3.28
N LYS A 242 28.40 23.35 2.71
CA LYS A 242 27.84 23.37 1.35
C LYS A 242 28.35 24.49 0.46
N TYR A 243 29.28 25.31 0.94
CA TYR A 243 29.65 26.56 0.28
C TYR A 243 31.05 26.49 -0.32
N ALA A 244 31.14 26.81 -1.61
CA ALA A 244 32.38 27.18 -2.30
C ALA A 244 32.44 28.70 -2.45
N TRP A 245 33.64 29.24 -2.68
CA TRP A 245 33.90 30.67 -2.76
C TRP A 245 34.63 31.05 -4.04
N ALA A 246 34.18 32.11 -4.71
CA ALA A 246 34.92 32.73 -5.81
C ALA A 246 35.07 34.23 -5.60
N GLY A 247 36.29 34.76 -5.70
CA GLY A 247 36.58 36.15 -5.34
C GLY A 247 35.75 37.18 -6.12
N ASN A 248 35.44 36.91 -7.39
CA ASN A 248 34.67 37.82 -8.25
C ASN A 248 33.19 37.42 -8.43
N LEU A 249 32.72 36.39 -7.72
CA LEU A 249 31.33 35.93 -7.78
C LEU A 249 30.66 35.85 -6.40
N GLY A 250 31.41 35.63 -5.32
CA GLY A 250 30.88 35.38 -3.98
C GLY A 250 30.63 33.90 -3.70
N TRP A 251 29.63 33.63 -2.87
CA TRP A 251 29.29 32.28 -2.39
C TRP A 251 28.53 31.46 -3.44
N LEU A 252 28.88 30.18 -3.53
CA LEU A 252 28.19 29.17 -4.31
C LEU A 252 27.70 28.06 -3.38
N ASN A 253 26.39 27.84 -3.33
CA ASN A 253 25.74 26.84 -2.49
C ASN A 253 25.47 25.55 -3.27
N PHE A 254 26.15 24.47 -2.90
CA PHE A 254 25.99 23.13 -3.51
C PHE A 254 24.86 22.30 -2.85
N GLY A 255 24.29 22.78 -1.74
CA GLY A 255 23.19 22.14 -0.99
C GLY A 255 21.96 23.05 -0.90
N ALA A 256 21.62 23.74 -1.99
CA ALA A 256 20.47 24.65 -2.04
C ALA A 256 19.13 23.90 -2.15
N SER A 257 18.12 24.35 -1.40
CA SER A 257 16.77 23.76 -1.44
C SER A 257 16.15 23.96 -2.83
N GLY A 258 15.79 22.85 -3.49
CA GLY A 258 15.13 22.88 -4.80
C GLY A 258 15.91 22.19 -5.92
N SER A 259 17.22 21.95 -5.75
CA SER A 259 17.95 20.95 -6.52
C SER A 259 19.32 20.64 -5.88
N ASN A 260 19.38 19.60 -5.05
CA ASN A 260 20.62 19.22 -4.38
C ASN A 260 21.62 18.61 -5.37
N VAL A 261 22.90 18.92 -5.20
CA VAL A 261 23.96 18.22 -5.90
C VAL A 261 24.04 16.79 -5.39
N ILE A 262 24.06 15.84 -6.31
CA ILE A 262 24.25 14.41 -6.03
C ILE A 262 25.61 14.01 -6.61
N VAL A 263 26.45 13.40 -5.78
CA VAL A 263 27.79 12.91 -6.13
C VAL A 263 27.73 11.42 -6.34
N SER A 264 28.03 10.90 -7.53
CA SER A 264 28.13 9.46 -7.80
C SER A 264 29.56 9.03 -8.10
N ASP A 265 29.79 7.73 -8.24
CA ASP A 265 31.09 7.20 -8.66
C ASP A 265 31.50 7.67 -10.07
N ALA A 266 30.55 8.10 -10.90
CA ALA A 266 30.81 8.47 -12.30
C ALA A 266 30.70 9.97 -12.58
N GLU A 267 29.87 10.69 -11.84
CA GLU A 267 29.53 12.09 -12.12
C GLU A 267 28.79 12.79 -10.98
N LEU A 268 28.78 14.12 -11.05
CA LEU A 268 27.92 14.97 -10.25
C LEU A 268 26.68 15.36 -11.08
N THR A 269 25.51 15.33 -10.45
CA THR A 269 24.23 15.82 -11.03
C THR A 269 23.60 16.86 -10.12
N GLY A 270 22.56 17.56 -10.60
CA GLY A 270 21.93 18.67 -9.88
C GLY A 270 22.59 20.02 -10.13
N TYR A 271 22.23 21.00 -9.30
CA TYR A 271 22.61 22.41 -9.50
C TYR A 271 23.24 23.02 -8.25
N ALA A 272 24.27 23.84 -8.46
CA ALA A 272 24.74 24.78 -7.44
C ALA A 272 24.02 26.13 -7.62
N TRP A 273 23.78 26.85 -6.52
CA TRP A 273 23.13 28.17 -6.53
C TRP A 273 24.11 29.27 -6.17
N SER A 274 24.08 30.38 -6.91
CA SER A 274 24.71 31.63 -6.51
C SER A 274 23.71 32.77 -6.64
N GLU A 275 23.68 33.67 -5.66
CA GLU A 275 22.79 34.84 -5.70
C GLU A 275 23.10 35.79 -6.86
N ASN A 276 24.33 35.76 -7.38
CA ASN A 276 24.80 36.71 -8.40
C ASN A 276 24.64 36.20 -9.84
N VAL A 277 24.56 34.88 -10.06
CA VAL A 277 24.47 34.28 -11.41
C VAL A 277 23.40 33.21 -11.55
N GLY A 278 22.66 32.91 -10.48
CA GLY A 278 21.62 31.91 -10.44
C GLY A 278 22.15 30.47 -10.40
N TRP A 279 21.42 29.57 -11.07
CA TRP A 279 21.70 28.14 -11.07
C TRP A 279 22.87 27.78 -11.98
N ILE A 280 23.75 26.91 -11.50
CA ILE A 280 24.88 26.34 -12.21
C ILE A 280 24.62 24.85 -12.36
N SER A 281 24.46 24.39 -13.60
CA SER A 281 24.19 22.99 -13.92
C SER A 281 25.47 22.18 -13.95
N LEU A 282 25.55 21.10 -13.17
CA LEU A 282 26.72 20.20 -13.15
C LEU A 282 26.66 19.10 -14.21
N ASN A 283 25.50 18.89 -14.84
CA ASN A 283 25.32 17.85 -15.85
C ASN A 283 24.27 18.25 -16.89
N CYS A 284 24.52 17.95 -18.16
CA CYS A 284 23.55 18.16 -19.24
C CYS A 284 22.25 17.36 -19.04
N SER A 285 22.28 16.27 -18.26
CA SER A 285 21.13 15.40 -18.01
C SER A 285 20.07 16.07 -17.15
N ASN A 286 20.45 17.06 -16.35
CA ASN A 286 19.55 17.79 -15.45
C ASN A 286 18.32 18.37 -16.18
N ASN A 287 18.50 18.85 -17.41
CA ASN A 287 17.43 19.38 -18.27
C ASN A 287 17.33 18.64 -19.61
N SER A 288 17.83 17.39 -19.69
CA SER A 288 17.83 16.59 -20.93
C SER A 288 18.51 17.26 -22.15
N TYR A 289 19.53 18.10 -21.90
CA TYR A 289 20.25 18.87 -22.93
C TYR A 289 21.43 18.11 -23.55
N CYS A 290 21.73 16.90 -23.06
CA CYS A 290 22.86 16.08 -23.52
C CYS A 290 22.83 15.74 -25.02
N GLY A 291 21.65 15.78 -25.65
CA GLY A 291 21.51 15.58 -27.09
C GLY A 291 22.00 16.76 -27.94
N THR A 292 22.18 17.94 -27.34
CA THR A 292 22.66 19.16 -28.03
C THR A 292 24.07 19.52 -27.58
N VAL A 293 24.31 19.60 -26.28
CA VAL A 293 25.63 19.84 -25.71
C VAL A 293 25.86 18.86 -24.58
N SER A 294 26.75 17.91 -24.82
CA SER A 294 27.17 16.93 -23.82
C SER A 294 28.23 17.55 -22.91
N TYR A 295 27.84 17.84 -21.67
CA TYR A 295 28.73 18.31 -20.62
C TYR A 295 28.36 17.66 -19.29
N LYS A 296 29.37 17.44 -18.45
CA LYS A 296 29.19 16.98 -17.08
C LYS A 296 30.45 17.20 -16.26
N VAL A 297 30.27 17.24 -14.94
CA VAL A 297 31.34 17.09 -13.98
C VAL A 297 31.48 15.60 -13.66
N ASN A 298 32.53 14.97 -14.17
CA ASN A 298 32.87 13.58 -13.95
C ASN A 298 33.48 13.38 -12.56
N ASN A 299 33.21 12.22 -11.97
CA ASN A 299 33.97 11.64 -10.87
C ASN A 299 34.61 10.35 -11.39
N ASP A 300 35.86 10.08 -11.07
CA ASP A 300 36.57 8.89 -11.52
C ASP A 300 36.40 7.67 -10.60
N GLY A 301 35.50 7.77 -9.62
CA GLY A 301 35.29 6.77 -8.58
C GLY A 301 36.28 6.89 -7.42
N ASN A 302 37.32 7.72 -7.55
CA ASN A 302 38.31 7.97 -6.50
C ASN A 302 38.21 9.39 -5.92
N GLY A 303 37.25 10.18 -6.40
CA GLY A 303 37.02 11.55 -5.94
C GLY A 303 37.75 12.60 -6.76
N ASN A 304 38.42 12.24 -7.87
CA ASN A 304 39.06 13.23 -8.72
C ASN A 304 38.04 13.74 -9.74
N LEU A 305 37.64 15.01 -9.58
CA LEU A 305 36.63 15.60 -10.44
C LEU A 305 37.24 16.15 -11.73
N SER A 306 36.48 16.10 -12.80
CA SER A 306 36.91 16.58 -14.11
C SER A 306 35.73 17.02 -14.98
N GLY A 307 36.00 17.67 -16.10
CA GLY A 307 34.99 18.10 -17.06
C GLY A 307 34.40 19.47 -16.72
N TRP A 308 33.14 19.68 -17.09
CA TRP A 308 32.57 21.01 -17.23
C TRP A 308 31.17 21.13 -16.62
N ALA A 309 30.94 22.24 -15.92
CA ALA A 309 29.62 22.72 -15.54
C ALA A 309 29.22 23.93 -16.40
N TRP A 310 27.92 24.24 -16.42
CA TRP A 310 27.35 25.31 -17.25
C TRP A 310 26.50 26.28 -16.44
N ASN A 311 26.65 27.57 -16.74
CA ASN A 311 25.75 28.62 -16.30
C ASN A 311 25.43 29.58 -17.45
N GLU A 312 24.19 30.06 -17.52
CA GLU A 312 23.72 30.90 -18.63
C GLU A 312 24.34 32.30 -18.66
N VAL A 313 24.85 32.79 -17.53
CA VAL A 313 25.44 34.14 -17.39
C VAL A 313 26.95 34.11 -17.55
N ILE A 314 27.63 33.22 -16.81
CA ILE A 314 29.10 33.16 -16.76
C ILE A 314 29.72 32.12 -17.70
N GLY A 315 28.91 31.23 -18.28
CA GLY A 315 29.36 30.23 -19.23
C GLY A 315 29.98 28.99 -18.57
N TRP A 316 30.97 28.41 -19.24
CA TRP A 316 31.63 27.16 -18.87
C TRP A 316 32.49 27.31 -17.60
N ILE A 317 32.36 26.36 -16.69
CA ILE A 317 33.21 26.22 -15.50
C ILE A 317 33.94 24.89 -15.60
N SER A 318 35.27 24.93 -15.63
CA SER A 318 36.12 23.74 -15.71
C SER A 318 36.49 23.22 -14.33
N PHE A 319 36.42 21.91 -14.13
CA PHE A 319 36.77 21.24 -12.88
C PHE A 319 38.19 20.67 -12.86
N ASP A 320 38.89 20.66 -13.99
CA ASP A 320 40.28 20.23 -14.07
C ASP A 320 41.07 20.83 -15.24
N SER A 321 42.38 20.86 -15.11
CA SER A 321 43.28 21.37 -16.13
C SER A 321 43.40 20.48 -17.36
N ALA A 322 43.21 19.16 -17.22
CA ALA A 322 43.43 18.22 -18.31
C ALA A 322 42.31 18.27 -19.36
N THR A 323 41.05 18.27 -18.94
CA THR A 323 39.90 18.41 -19.87
C THR A 323 39.78 19.81 -20.46
N SER A 324 40.28 20.83 -19.77
CA SER A 324 40.33 22.21 -20.28
C SER A 324 41.53 22.53 -21.15
N GLY A 325 42.54 21.66 -21.20
CA GLY A 325 43.79 21.91 -21.93
C GLY A 325 44.62 23.05 -21.34
N SER A 326 44.41 23.39 -20.06
CA SER A 326 45.17 24.44 -19.38
C SER A 326 46.61 24.01 -19.11
N SER A 327 47.56 24.94 -19.27
CA SER A 327 48.96 24.73 -18.86
C SER A 327 49.17 24.85 -17.34
N TYR A 328 48.18 25.38 -16.62
CA TYR A 328 48.20 25.44 -15.15
C TYR A 328 47.50 24.21 -14.60
N SER A 329 48.18 23.46 -13.73
CA SER A 329 47.60 22.29 -13.08
C SER A 329 46.61 22.70 -12.00
N TYR A 330 45.35 22.24 -12.13
CA TYR A 330 44.31 22.38 -11.13
C TYR A 330 43.30 21.25 -11.26
N GLN A 331 42.66 20.91 -10.15
CA GLN A 331 41.59 19.92 -10.08
C GLN A 331 40.78 20.13 -8.80
N VAL A 332 39.48 19.83 -8.86
CA VAL A 332 38.65 19.67 -7.65
C VAL A 332 38.69 18.20 -7.22
N ILE A 333 38.97 17.96 -5.94
CA ILE A 333 39.13 16.61 -5.39
C ILE A 333 38.18 16.45 -4.20
N ILE A 334 37.56 15.28 -4.08
CA ILE A 334 36.80 14.85 -2.90
C ILE A 334 37.68 13.89 -2.10
N ASN A 335 37.98 14.25 -0.86
CA ASN A 335 38.73 13.37 0.02
C ASN A 335 37.89 12.11 0.35
N SER A 336 38.36 10.95 -0.08
CA SER A 336 37.64 9.67 0.03
C SER A 336 37.36 9.20 1.46
N SER A 337 38.03 9.76 2.47
CA SER A 337 37.79 9.41 3.88
C SER A 337 36.83 10.39 4.56
N THR A 338 36.97 11.68 4.28
CA THR A 338 36.25 12.75 4.98
C THR A 338 35.05 13.29 4.20
N GLY A 339 35.02 13.12 2.87
CA GLY A 339 34.03 13.69 1.97
C GLY A 339 34.23 15.18 1.69
N ASP A 340 35.29 15.78 2.22
CA ASP A 340 35.59 17.19 2.04
C ASP A 340 36.10 17.42 0.62
N PHE A 341 35.53 18.42 -0.07
CA PHE A 341 36.05 18.89 -1.35
C PHE A 341 37.27 19.78 -1.08
N SER A 342 38.22 19.80 -2.00
CA SER A 342 39.39 20.68 -2.01
C SER A 342 39.80 21.02 -3.44
N GLY A 343 40.71 21.99 -3.58
CA GLY A 343 41.17 22.46 -4.87
C GLY A 343 40.24 23.47 -5.52
N TRP A 344 40.43 23.63 -6.84
CA TRP A 344 39.95 24.79 -7.59
C TRP A 344 39.26 24.40 -8.89
N ALA A 345 38.19 25.11 -9.21
CA ALA A 345 37.61 25.16 -10.56
C ALA A 345 37.89 26.52 -11.20
N TRP A 346 37.81 26.59 -12.53
CA TRP A 346 38.14 27.80 -13.31
C TRP A 346 36.98 28.25 -14.20
N ASN A 347 36.77 29.56 -14.29
CA ASN A 347 35.91 30.19 -15.29
C ASN A 347 36.57 31.48 -15.81
N ASP A 348 36.44 31.75 -17.11
CA ASP A 348 37.14 32.87 -17.75
C ASP A 348 36.65 34.27 -17.34
N LYS A 349 35.43 34.38 -16.79
CA LYS A 349 34.85 35.67 -16.37
C LYS A 349 35.05 35.95 -14.89
N ILE A 350 34.87 34.94 -14.04
CA ILE A 350 34.92 35.11 -12.57
C ILE A 350 36.24 34.63 -11.95
N GLY A 351 37.07 33.91 -12.71
CA GLY A 351 38.33 33.34 -12.25
C GLY A 351 38.14 32.09 -11.39
N TRP A 352 38.97 31.96 -10.36
CA TRP A 352 39.08 30.78 -9.52
C TRP A 352 37.90 30.61 -8.55
N ILE A 353 37.38 29.38 -8.48
CA ILE A 353 36.39 28.93 -7.50
C ILE A 353 37.06 27.95 -6.55
N SER A 354 37.09 28.29 -5.27
CA SER A 354 37.66 27.53 -4.17
C SER A 354 36.61 26.66 -3.48
N PHE A 355 36.88 25.36 -3.34
CA PHE A 355 35.94 24.43 -2.68
C PHE A 355 36.17 24.26 -1.18
N ASN A 356 37.25 24.84 -0.65
CA ASN A 356 37.66 24.73 0.75
C ASN A 356 38.46 25.95 1.19
N CYS A 357 38.30 26.37 2.44
CA CYS A 357 39.15 27.39 3.05
C CYS A 357 40.60 26.91 3.24
N ASP A 358 40.84 25.59 3.29
CA ASP A 358 42.17 25.00 3.31
C ASP A 358 42.59 24.56 1.92
N GLN A 359 43.54 25.29 1.33
CA GLN A 359 44.07 25.02 0.00
C GLN A 359 45.54 24.61 0.03
N SER A 360 46.10 24.28 1.21
CA SER A 360 47.53 23.97 1.35
C SER A 360 47.97 22.77 0.52
N GLY A 361 47.06 21.81 0.28
CA GLY A 361 47.28 20.64 -0.58
C GLY A 361 46.99 20.87 -2.06
N SER A 362 46.56 22.06 -2.47
CA SER A 362 46.05 22.34 -3.82
C SER A 362 46.54 23.69 -4.36
N GLY A 363 47.69 24.16 -3.91
CA GLY A 363 48.37 25.36 -4.45
C GLY A 363 47.89 26.70 -3.88
N GLY A 364 47.18 26.71 -2.74
CA GLY A 364 46.72 27.94 -2.06
C GLY A 364 47.07 27.98 -0.57
N SER A 365 46.59 29.02 0.12
CA SER A 365 46.77 29.18 1.58
C SER A 365 45.62 28.57 2.38
N ASN A 366 45.87 28.29 3.68
CA ASN A 366 44.82 27.91 4.62
C ASN A 366 44.24 29.17 5.29
N THR A 367 42.95 29.42 5.05
CA THR A 367 42.20 30.57 5.56
C THR A 367 41.08 30.18 6.52
N CYS A 368 41.00 28.90 6.91
CA CYS A 368 39.91 28.38 7.74
C CYS A 368 39.82 29.04 9.13
N GLY A 369 40.94 29.56 9.64
CA GLY A 369 40.94 30.33 10.89
C GLY A 369 40.24 31.69 10.81
N THR A 370 39.96 32.19 9.59
CA THR A 370 39.19 33.42 9.36
C THR A 370 37.77 33.10 8.93
N ILE A 371 37.60 32.24 7.93
CA ILE A 371 36.29 31.78 7.45
C ILE A 371 36.37 30.27 7.17
N ASP A 372 35.68 29.47 7.97
CA ASP A 372 35.61 28.01 7.81
C ASP A 372 34.53 27.62 6.79
N TYR A 373 34.84 27.79 5.50
CA TYR A 373 33.98 27.33 4.42
C TYR A 373 34.56 26.06 3.77
N LYS A 374 33.67 25.15 3.40
CA LYS A 374 33.97 24.02 2.52
C LYS A 374 32.69 23.45 1.93
N VAL A 375 32.83 22.69 0.85
CA VAL A 375 31.82 21.76 0.36
C VAL A 375 32.16 20.37 0.87
N LYS A 376 31.17 19.65 1.38
CA LYS A 376 31.33 18.29 1.90
C LYS A 376 30.20 17.39 1.42
N THR A 377 30.52 16.15 1.12
CA THR A 377 29.54 15.11 0.77
C THR A 377 29.61 13.92 1.71
N ASP A 378 28.54 13.13 1.78
CA ASP A 378 28.52 11.80 2.38
C ASP A 378 28.93 10.68 1.40
N TRP A 379 29.15 10.98 0.11
CA TRP A 379 29.65 10.02 -0.89
C TRP A 379 31.07 9.53 -0.57
N ARG A 380 31.32 8.23 -0.73
CA ARG A 380 32.61 7.57 -0.50
C ARG A 380 32.83 6.47 -1.57
N PRO A 381 34.04 6.36 -2.15
CA PRO A 381 34.42 5.28 -3.08
C PRO A 381 34.18 3.87 -2.56
#